data_AF-A0AA87MPT6-F1
#
_entry.id   AF-A0AA87MPT6-F1
#
_cell.length_a   1.000
_cell.length_b   1.000
_cell.length_c   1.000
_cell.angle_alpha   90.00
_cell.angle_beta   90.00
_cell.angle_gamma   90.00
#
_symmetry.space_group_name_H-M   'P 1'
#
loop_
_entity.id
_entity.type
_entity.pdbx_description
1 polymer ?
#
loop_
_entity_poly.entity_id
_entity_poly.type
_entity_poly.pdbx_seq_one_letter_code
_entity_poly.pdbx_strand_id
1 'polypeptide(L)' 'DDFSTKWDSQYPMISKSWRNNWESVIPFLAYPPNIRKAIYTTNAIESMNMGLRKIIKNRGSFPTDEAAIKLLYLALNNMY' A
#
# COMPACT_ATOMS: atom_id res chain seq x y z
N ASP A 1 -18.52 11.25 -15.01
CA ASP A 1 -18.29 12.12 -13.84
C ASP A 1 -19.16 11.77 -12.62
N ASP A 2 -19.84 10.63 -12.63
CA ASP A 2 -20.79 10.24 -11.57
C ASP A 2 -20.12 10.06 -10.20
N PHE A 3 -18.88 9.56 -10.16
CA PHE A 3 -18.11 9.42 -8.93
C PHE A 3 -17.84 10.79 -8.28
N SER A 4 -17.35 11.77 -9.05
CA SER A 4 -17.08 13.12 -8.54
C SER A 4 -18.35 13.82 -8.09
N THR A 5 -19.43 13.72 -8.87
CA THR A 5 -20.72 14.33 -8.49
C THR A 5 -21.23 13.79 -7.15
N LYS A 6 -21.00 12.51 -6.88
CA LYS A 6 -21.43 11.87 -5.62
C LYS A 6 -20.52 12.20 -4.43
N TRP A 7 -19.21 12.27 -4.63
CA TRP A 7 -18.25 12.24 -3.52
C TRP A 7 -17.43 13.51 -3.32
N ASP A 8 -17.35 14.42 -4.29
CA ASP A 8 -16.47 15.59 -4.18
C ASP A 8 -16.90 16.57 -3.09
N SER A 9 -18.19 16.59 -2.71
CA SER A 9 -18.68 17.41 -1.60
C SER A 9 -18.09 17.01 -0.26
N GLN A 10 -17.81 15.72 -0.04
CA GLN A 10 -17.25 15.18 1.19
C GLN A 10 -15.74 14.95 1.08
N TYR A 11 -15.27 14.54 -0.10
CA TYR A 11 -13.90 14.10 -0.34
C TYR A 11 -13.34 14.70 -1.64
N PRO A 12 -13.17 16.04 -1.70
CA PRO A 12 -12.83 16.76 -2.95
C PRO A 12 -11.50 16.34 -3.57
N MET A 13 -10.59 15.78 -2.76
CA MET A 13 -9.25 15.37 -3.22
C MET A 13 -9.23 14.01 -3.91
N ILE A 14 -10.22 13.14 -3.67
CA ILE A 14 -10.17 11.76 -4.14
C ILE A 14 -10.31 11.70 -5.66
N SER A 15 -11.33 12.32 -6.23
CA SER A 15 -11.53 12.33 -7.68
C SER A 15 -10.39 13.05 -8.41
N LYS A 16 -9.86 14.14 -7.83
CA LYS A 16 -8.67 14.84 -8.34
C LYS A 16 -7.45 13.93 -8.38
N SER A 17 -7.18 13.19 -7.31
CA SER A 17 -6.06 12.23 -7.26
C SER A 17 -6.19 11.15 -8.32
N TRP A 18 -7.39 10.58 -8.49
CA TRP A 18 -7.65 9.58 -9.53
C TRP A 18 -7.39 10.12 -10.93
N ARG A 19 -7.88 11.32 -11.25
CA ARG A 19 -7.66 11.95 -12.56
C ARG A 19 -6.18 12.26 -12.81
N ASN A 20 -5.49 12.81 -11.81
CA ASN A 20 -4.07 13.17 -11.94
C ASN A 20 -3.16 11.96 -12.14
N ASN A 21 -3.53 10.80 -11.60
CA ASN A 21 -2.73 9.58 -11.65
C ASN A 21 -3.29 8.54 -12.65
N TRP A 22 -4.30 8.91 -13.44
CA TRP A 22 -5.06 7.95 -14.25
C TRP A 22 -4.17 7.17 -15.21
N GLU A 23 -3.21 7.84 -15.87
CA GLU A 23 -2.22 7.22 -16.76
C GLU A 23 -1.40 6.12 -16.08
N SER A 24 -1.12 6.25 -14.78
CA SER A 24 -0.41 5.22 -14.00
C SER A 24 -1.32 4.06 -13.61
N VAL A 25 -2.64 4.27 -13.56
CA VAL A 25 -3.61 3.25 -13.14
C VAL A 25 -4.17 2.44 -14.31
N ILE A 26 -4.37 3.05 -15.48
CA ILE A 26 -4.92 2.35 -16.67
C ILE A 26 -4.15 1.05 -17.00
N PRO A 27 -2.80 0.97 -16.95
CA PRO A 27 -2.08 -0.26 -17.26
C PRO A 27 -2.52 -1.47 -16.43
N PHE A 28 -2.96 -1.25 -15.18
CA PHE A 28 -3.49 -2.33 -14.34
C PHE A 28 -4.73 -2.99 -14.97
N LEU A 29 -5.55 -2.24 -15.70
CA LEU A 29 -6.77 -2.76 -16.35
C LEU A 29 -6.46 -3.69 -17.53
N ALA A 30 -5.25 -3.62 -18.10
CA ALA A 30 -4.82 -4.49 -19.19
C ALA A 30 -4.48 -5.92 -18.72
N TYR A 31 -4.29 -6.15 -17.42
CA TYR A 31 -3.98 -7.48 -16.91
C TYR A 31 -5.21 -8.42 -16.96
N PRO A 32 -4.98 -9.74 -17.16
CA PRO A 32 -6.03 -10.75 -17.07
C PRO A 32 -6.77 -10.72 -15.72
N PRO A 33 -8.05 -11.15 -15.65
CA PRO A 33 -8.86 -11.08 -14.44
C PRO A 33 -8.22 -11.72 -13.20
N ASN A 34 -7.52 -12.84 -13.34
CA ASN A 34 -6.83 -13.53 -12.25
C ASN A 34 -5.66 -12.70 -11.70
N ILE A 35 -4.91 -12.02 -12.57
CA ILE A 35 -3.80 -11.14 -12.18
C ILE A 35 -4.34 -9.86 -11.53
N ARG A 36 -5.39 -9.26 -12.10
CA ARG A 36 -6.06 -8.09 -11.51
C ARG A 36 -6.60 -8.39 -10.12
N LYS A 37 -7.19 -9.57 -9.92
CA LYS A 37 -7.66 -10.01 -8.60
C LYS A 37 -6.51 -10.08 -7.60
N ALA A 38 -5.38 -10.67 -7.97
CA ALA A 38 -4.21 -10.75 -7.09
C ALA A 38 -3.64 -9.36 -6.72
N ILE A 39 -3.60 -8.43 -7.67
CA ILE A 39 -3.13 -7.05 -7.43
C ILE A 39 -4.13 -6.25 -6.58
N TYR A 40 -5.44 -6.38 -6.85
CA TYR A 40 -6.48 -5.68 -6.10
C TYR A 40 -6.60 -6.17 -4.65
N THR A 41 -6.26 -7.43 -4.38
CA THR A 41 -6.16 -7.94 -3.02
C THR A 41 -4.88 -7.41 -2.37
N THR A 42 -4.96 -6.22 -1.79
CA THR A 42 -3.88 -5.60 -0.99
C THR A 42 -3.50 -6.43 0.24
N ASN A 43 -4.27 -7.47 0.58
CA ASN A 43 -4.07 -8.41 1.70
C ASN A 43 -2.61 -8.83 1.93
N ALA A 44 -1.86 -9.17 0.87
CA ALA A 44 -0.47 -9.61 1.04
C ALA A 44 0.44 -8.47 1.54
N ILE A 45 0.33 -7.30 0.92
CA ILE A 45 1.10 -6.11 1.29
C ILE A 45 0.63 -5.55 2.65
N GLU A 46 -0.67 -5.57 2.92
CA GLU A 46 -1.26 -5.15 4.20
C GLU A 46 -0.84 -6.07 5.34
N SER A 47 -0.85 -7.40 5.13
CA SER A 47 -0.39 -8.38 6.11
C SER A 47 1.10 -8.20 6.41
N MET A 48 1.92 -8.01 5.37
CA MET A 48 3.35 -7.69 5.52
C MET A 48 3.55 -6.40 6.33
N ASN A 49 2.89 -5.31 5.94
CA ASN A 49 2.98 -4.02 6.63
C ASN A 49 2.51 -4.10 8.08
N MET A 50 1.46 -4.88 8.36
CA MET A 50 0.98 -5.11 9.72
C MET A 50 2.04 -5.84 10.57
N GLY A 51 2.66 -6.89 10.03
CA GLY A 51 3.73 -7.63 10.71
C GLY A 51 4.94 -6.74 11.01
N LEU A 52 5.39 -5.96 10.02
CA LEU A 52 6.47 -4.98 10.21
C LEU A 52 6.12 -3.95 11.29
N ARG A 53 4.92 -3.34 11.22
CA ARG A 53 4.44 -2.38 12.23
C ARG A 53 4.43 -2.97 13.63
N LYS A 54 4.01 -4.23 13.78
CA LYS A 54 3.98 -4.93 15.08
C LYS A 54 5.39 -5.07 15.68
N ILE A 55 6.40 -5.37 14.85
CA ILE A 55 7.78 -5.56 15.29
C ILE A 55 8.43 -4.23 15.70
N ILE A 56 8.14 -3.14 14.97
CA ILE A 56 8.70 -1.83 15.27
C ILE A 56 7.95 -1.10 16.41
N LYS A 57 6.67 -1.45 16.69
CA LYS A 57 5.82 -0.72 17.64
C LYS A 57 6.43 -0.52 19.02
N ASN A 58 7.25 -1.48 19.49
CA ASN A 58 7.88 -1.43 20.80
C ASN A 58 9.32 -0.85 20.76
N ARG A 59 9.79 -0.34 19.62
CA ARG A 59 11.09 0.30 19.46
C ARG A 59 10.91 1.80 19.23
N GLY A 60 11.29 2.61 20.22
CA GLY A 60 11.18 4.07 20.14
C GLY A 60 12.18 4.74 19.18
N SER A 61 13.38 4.17 19.04
CA SER A 61 14.41 4.63 18.09
C SER A 61 15.36 3.51 17.70
N PHE A 62 16.07 3.72 16.58
CA PHE A 62 17.17 2.88 16.15
C PHE A 62 18.49 3.64 16.32
N PRO A 63 19.57 2.96 16.75
CA PRO A 63 20.87 3.61 16.93
C PRO A 63 21.54 3.99 15.60
N THR A 64 21.26 3.24 14.52
CA THR A 64 21.72 3.53 13.16
C THR A 64 20.70 3.03 12.11
N ASP A 65 20.83 3.50 10.88
CA ASP A 65 20.01 3.04 9.74
C ASP A 65 20.24 1.54 9.46
N GLU A 66 21.47 1.05 9.60
CA GLU A 66 21.78 -0.38 9.44
C GLU A 66 21.06 -1.24 10.48
N ALA A 67 20.91 -0.76 11.71
CA ALA A 67 20.17 -1.46 12.75
C ALA A 67 18.67 -1.56 12.40
N ALA A 68 18.10 -0.51 11.81
CA ALA A 68 16.72 -0.52 11.33
C ALA A 68 16.55 -1.51 10.16
N ILE A 69 17.43 -1.44 9.15
CA ILE A 69 17.39 -2.33 7.98
C ILE A 69 17.55 -3.79 8.40
N LYS A 70 18.51 -4.10 9.29
CA LYS A 70 18.74 -5.46 9.79
C LYS A 70 17.52 -6.02 10.51
N LEU A 71 16.82 -5.19 11.30
CA LEU A 71 15.60 -5.63 11.95
C LEU A 71 14.49 -5.91 10.93
N LEU A 72 14.28 -5.04 9.94
CA LEU A 72 13.27 -5.24 8.90
C LEU A 72 13.57 -6.49 8.07
N TYR A 73 14.85 -6.73 7.75
CA TYR A 73 15.28 -7.95 7.07
C TYR A 73 14.96 -9.20 7.89
N LEU A 74 15.34 -9.23 9.18
CA LEU A 74 15.03 -10.36 10.07
C LEU A 74 13.53 -10.54 10.27
N ALA A 75 12.77 -9.45 10.32
CA ALA A 75 11.31 -9.50 10.40
C ALA A 75 10.72 -10.20 9.17
N LEU A 76 11.12 -9.79 7.97
CA LEU A 76 10.65 -10.39 6.73
C LEU A 76 11.05 -11.88 6.63
N ASN A 77 12.28 -12.24 6.97
CA ASN A 77 12.76 -13.62 6.95
C ASN A 77 12.01 -14.55 7.92
N ASN A 78 11.47 -14.03 9.02
CA ASN A 78 10.73 -14.83 10.01
C ASN A 78 9.22 -14.89 9.70
N MET A 79 8.73 -14.13 8.73
CA MET A 79 7.31 -14.09 8.34
C MET A 79 6.95 -15.09 7.24
N TYR A 80 7.95 -15.68 6.57
CA TYR A 80 7.81 -16.63 5.46
C TYR A 80 8.63 -17.89 5.70
#